data_AF-A0A914J1N4-F1
#
_entry.id   AF-A0A914J1N4-F1
#
_cell.length_a   1.000
_cell.length_b   1.000
_cell.length_c   1.000
_cell.angle_alpha   90.00
_cell.angle_beta   90.00
_cell.angle_gamma   90.00
#
_symmetry.space_group_name_H-M   'P 1'
#
loop_
_entity.id
_entity.type
_entity.pdbx_description
1 polymer ?
#
loop_
_entity_poly.entity_id
_entity_poly.type
_entity_poly.pdbx_seq_one_letter_code
_entity_poly.pdbx_strand_id
1 'polypeptide(L)' 'VAILKMRPTVTSKSHPCYVCGDPKAAYHYGSHCCSGCKGFFRRSVRYRRKYVCRNDNRCAISAGKKFNNEKKIETKF' A
#
# COMPACT_ATOMS: atom_id res chain seq x y z
N VAL A 1 -27.63 -0.64 21.82
CA VAL A 1 -27.59 -1.63 20.72
C VAL A 1 -26.47 -1.25 19.75
N ALA A 2 -25.25 -1.70 20.00
CA ALA A 2 -24.10 -1.46 19.12
C ALA A 2 -23.38 -2.79 18.93
N ILE A 3 -24.01 -3.68 18.16
CA ILE A 3 -23.39 -4.94 17.76
C ILE A 3 -22.31 -4.58 16.75
N LEU A 4 -21.05 -4.80 17.16
CA LEU A 4 -19.89 -4.67 16.29
C LEU A 4 -20.18 -5.36 14.96
N LYS A 5 -20.00 -4.62 13.86
CA LYS A 5 -19.91 -5.16 12.50
C LYS A 5 -18.63 -6.00 12.38
N MET A 6 -18.59 -7.16 13.01
CA MET A 6 -17.63 -8.21 12.68
C MET A 6 -18.18 -8.96 11.48
N ARG A 7 -17.89 -8.42 10.29
CA ARG A 7 -18.02 -9.19 9.05
C ARG A 7 -17.10 -10.40 9.19
N PRO A 8 -17.60 -11.64 9.04
CA PRO A 8 -16.77 -12.82 9.18
C PRO A 8 -15.67 -12.72 8.11
N THR A 9 -14.42 -12.71 8.53
CA THR A 9 -13.28 -12.86 7.63
C THR A 9 -13.36 -14.27 7.06
N VAL A 10 -13.92 -14.32 5.85
CA VAL A 10 -14.10 -15.52 5.02
C VAL A 10 -12.85 -16.40 5.10
N THR A 11 -13.09 -17.65 5.46
CA THR A 11 -12.20 -18.80 5.40
C THR A 11 -11.88 -19.18 3.95
N SER A 12 -11.12 -18.33 3.27
CA SER A 12 -10.39 -18.70 2.06
C SER A 12 -8.92 -18.36 2.30
N LYS A 13 -7.99 -19.12 1.70
CA LYS A 13 -6.54 -18.85 1.75
C LYS A 13 -6.21 -17.53 1.03
N SER A 14 -6.70 -16.39 1.53
CA SER A 14 -6.41 -15.08 0.99
C SER A 14 -4.96 -14.77 1.34
N HIS A 15 -4.13 -14.64 0.32
CA HIS A 15 -2.75 -14.26 0.52
C HIS A 15 -2.74 -12.84 1.10
N PRO A 16 -1.79 -12.47 1.97
CA PRO A 16 -1.67 -11.07 2.37
C PRO A 16 -1.24 -10.20 1.18
N CYS A 17 -1.26 -8.87 1.34
CA CYS A 17 -0.63 -7.98 0.36
C CYS A 17 0.86 -8.31 0.23
N TYR A 18 1.36 -8.62 -0.97
CA TYR A 18 2.78 -8.93 -1.16
C TYR A 18 3.71 -7.71 -0.98
N VAL A 19 3.15 -6.50 -0.94
CA VAL A 19 3.92 -5.26 -0.78
C VAL A 19 4.07 -4.86 0.70
N CYS A 20 2.99 -4.92 1.48
CA CYS A 20 2.98 -4.43 2.86
C CYS A 20 2.48 -5.44 3.89
N GLY A 21 2.02 -6.62 3.47
CA GLY A 21 1.50 -7.65 4.38
C GLY A 21 0.07 -7.40 4.89
N ASP A 22 -0.63 -6.37 4.41
CA ASP A 22 -2.02 -6.09 4.83
C ASP A 22 -2.93 -7.28 4.49
N PRO A 23 -3.65 -7.87 5.47
CA PRO A 23 -4.54 -9.01 5.24
C PRO A 23 -5.75 -8.66 4.35
N LYS A 24 -6.09 -7.36 4.22
CA LYS A 24 -7.14 -6.89 3.31
C LYS A 24 -6.56 -6.61 1.93
N ALA A 25 -6.18 -7.66 1.24
CA ALA A 25 -5.66 -7.58 -0.12
C ALA A 25 -6.54 -8.33 -1.13
N ALA A 26 -6.46 -7.92 -2.39
CA ALA A 26 -7.14 -8.52 -3.52
C ALA A 26 -6.22 -8.51 -4.75
N TYR A 27 -6.61 -9.26 -5.79
CA TYR A 27 -5.83 -9.33 -7.02
C TYR A 27 -6.01 -8.04 -7.85
N HIS A 28 -4.92 -7.30 -8.07
CA HIS A 28 -4.91 -6.08 -8.86
C HIS A 28 -3.64 -6.02 -9.71
N TYR A 29 -3.77 -5.63 -10.98
CA TYR A 29 -2.64 -5.46 -11.90
C TYR A 29 -1.70 -6.69 -12.00
N GLY A 30 -2.24 -7.91 -11.79
CA GLY A 30 -1.45 -9.14 -11.84
C GLY A 30 -0.76 -9.54 -10.53
N SER A 31 -1.01 -8.87 -9.40
CA SER A 31 -0.43 -9.22 -8.10
C SER A 31 -1.42 -9.03 -6.95
N HIS A 32 -1.20 -9.75 -5.85
CA HIS A 32 -2.05 -9.66 -4.67
C HIS A 32 -1.63 -8.45 -3.81
N CYS A 33 -2.48 -7.41 -3.77
CA CYS A 33 -2.15 -6.17 -3.06
C CYS A 33 -3.36 -5.50 -2.42
N CYS A 34 -3.12 -4.70 -1.37
CA CYS A 34 -4.17 -3.93 -0.70
C CYS A 34 -4.53 -2.66 -1.49
N SER A 35 -5.69 -2.08 -1.17
CA SER A 35 -6.19 -0.85 -1.80
C SER A 35 -5.23 0.34 -1.68
N GLY A 36 -4.45 0.40 -0.59
CA GLY A 36 -3.41 1.40 -0.37
C GLY A 36 -2.25 1.27 -1.36
N CYS A 37 -1.70 0.05 -1.51
CA CYS A 37 -0.60 -0.23 -2.44
C CYS A 37 -1.04 -0.05 -3.90
N LYS A 38 -2.24 -0.54 -4.24
CA LYS A 38 -2.91 -0.27 -5.54
C LYS A 38 -2.97 1.23 -5.84
N GLY A 39 -3.46 2.02 -4.89
CA GLY A 39 -3.62 3.47 -5.03
C GLY A 39 -2.28 4.20 -5.19
N PHE A 40 -1.26 3.77 -4.44
CA PHE A 40 0.10 4.27 -4.55
C PHE A 40 0.65 4.00 -5.96
N PHE A 41 0.68 2.74 -6.38
CA PHE A 41 1.19 2.34 -7.70
C PHE A 41 0.51 3.09 -8.85
N ARG A 42 -0.83 3.18 -8.83
CA ARG A 42 -1.60 3.92 -9.85
C ARG A 42 -1.16 5.39 -9.98
N ARG A 43 -0.92 6.07 -8.84
CA ARG A 43 -0.46 7.47 -8.85
C ARG A 43 0.99 7.57 -9.31
N SER A 44 1.86 6.66 -8.86
CA SER A 44 3.27 6.63 -9.25
C SER A 44 3.42 6.49 -10.76
N VAL A 45 2.69 5.55 -11.36
CA VAL A 45 2.71 5.31 -12.82
C VAL A 45 2.08 6.47 -13.58
N ARG A 46 0.87 6.90 -13.21
CA ARG A 46 0.15 7.96 -13.94
C ARG A 46 0.91 9.29 -13.95
N TYR A 47 1.54 9.65 -12.84
CA TYR A 47 2.28 10.90 -12.71
C TYR A 47 3.80 10.73 -12.85
N ARG A 48 4.28 9.56 -13.30
CA ARG A 48 5.70 9.22 -13.48
C ARG A 48 6.57 9.70 -12.31
N ARG A 49 6.12 9.46 -11.08
CA ARG A 49 6.78 9.97 -9.87
C ARG A 49 8.12 9.27 -9.67
N LYS A 50 9.18 10.06 -9.49
CA LYS A 50 10.48 9.58 -9.01
C LYS A 50 10.52 9.77 -7.50
N TYR A 51 10.76 8.70 -6.76
CA TYR A 51 10.88 8.73 -5.30
C TYR A 51 12.36 8.63 -4.91
N VAL A 52 12.79 9.47 -3.98
CA VAL A 52 14.11 9.40 -3.36
C VAL A 52 13.90 8.99 -1.91
N CYS A 53 14.50 7.88 -1.52
CA CYS A 53 14.46 7.44 -0.13
C CYS A 53 15.43 8.29 0.70
N ARG A 54 14.97 8.78 1.85
CA ARG A 54 15.82 9.50 2.82
C ARG A 54 16.66 8.58 3.71
N ASN A 55 16.38 7.28 3.67
CA ASN A 55 17.01 6.27 4.53
C ASN A 55 17.75 5.22 3.70
N ASP A 56 18.42 5.64 2.62
CA ASP A 56 19.21 4.77 1.74
C ASP A 56 18.48 3.53 1.22
N ASN A 57 17.19 3.67 0.89
CA ASN A 57 16.31 2.57 0.46
C ASN A 57 16.14 1.44 1.51
N ARG A 58 16.50 1.66 2.77
CA ARG A 58 16.33 0.70 3.88
C ARG A 58 14.99 0.85 4.62
N CYS A 59 13.98 1.43 3.97
CA CYS A 59 12.66 1.58 4.57
C CYS A 59 11.92 0.25 4.58
N ALA A 60 11.65 -0.29 5.77
CA ALA A 60 10.77 -1.45 5.92
C ALA A 60 9.32 -1.06 5.58
N ILE A 61 8.69 -1.82 4.67
CA ILE A 61 7.29 -1.63 4.30
C ILE A 61 6.45 -2.57 5.16
N SER A 62 5.62 -2.02 6.04
CA SER A 62 4.72 -2.79 6.90
C SER A 62 3.28 -2.28 6.80
N ALA A 63 2.32 -3.15 7.08
CA ALA A 63 0.91 -2.80 7.18
C ALA A 63 0.73 -1.66 8.20
N GLY A 64 0.02 -0.60 7.81
CA GLY A 64 -0.22 0.58 8.65
C GLY A 64 0.75 1.76 8.44
N LYS A 65 1.88 1.58 7.75
CA LYS A 65 2.70 2.72 7.30
C LYS A 65 1.99 3.42 6.15
N LYS A 66 1.56 4.66 6.35
CA LYS A 66 1.05 5.49 5.26
C LYS A 66 2.21 5.73 4.29
N PHE A 67 2.02 5.37 3.02
CA PHE A 67 2.87 5.85 1.93
C PHE A 67 2.62 7.36 1.79
N ASN A 68 3.26 8.15 2.66
CA ASN A 68 3.05 9.59 2.70
C ASN A 68 3.48 10.18 1.35
N ASN A 69 2.57 10.93 0.74
CA ASN A 69 2.81 11.73 -0.46
C ASN A 69 3.49 13.09 -0.11
N GLU A 70 3.98 13.23 1.11
CA GLU A 70 4.32 14.50 1.72
C GLU A 70 5.69 14.31 2.40
N LYS A 71 6.76 15.08 2.17
CA LYS A 71 6.89 16.48 1.78
C LYS A 71 8.30 16.67 1.19
N LYS A 72 8.39 17.29 0.01
CA LYS A 72 9.61 17.82 -0.63
C LYS A 72 10.63 16.76 -1.12
N ILE A 73 10.31 16.07 -2.21
CA ILE A 73 11.33 15.80 -3.23
C ILE A 73 11.26 17.03 -4.10
N GLU A 74 12.12 18.01 -3.79
CA GLU A 74 12.36 19.16 -4.64
C GLU A 74 12.62 18.64 -6.04
N THR A 75 11.67 18.83 -6.95
CA THR A 75 11.98 18.96 -8.37
C THR A 75 12.82 20.22 -8.50
N LYS A 76 14.09 20.13 -8.12
CA LYS A 76 15.11 21.08 -8.55
C LYS A 76 15.67 20.53 -9.84
N PHE A 77 15.12 21.04 -10.94
CA PHE A 77 15.98 21.41 -12.05
C PHE A 77 16.49 22.82 -11.75
#